data_AF-A0A7X4FBB8-F1
#
_entry.id   AF-A0A7X4FBB8-F1
#
_cell.length_a   1.000
_cell.length_b   1.000
_cell.length_c   1.000
_cell.angle_alpha   90.00
_cell.angle_beta   90.00
_cell.angle_gamma   90.00
#
_symmetry.space_group_name_H-M   'P 1'
#
loop_
_entity.id
_entity.type
_entity.pdbx_description
1 polymer ?
#
loop_
_entity_poly.entity_id
_entity_poly.type
_entity_poly.pdbx_seq_one_letter_code
_entity_poly.pdbx_strand_id
1 'polypeptide(L)'
;MDYGAQQALYDFQPQHEFFVGIDSDGCVFNSMEVKHNDCFSVNLVKHFGLASISRQVHQAWDFVNLYSTTRGTNRFKAILLVCDFLREMPLVQNMGVTVPELPYLREWSDTDT
;
A
#
# COMPACT_ATOMS: atom_id res chain seq x y z
N MET A 1 -4.65 32.83 18.57
CA MET A 1 -3.84 31.60 18.62
C MET A 1 -2.75 31.78 17.58
N ASP A 2 -1.48 31.62 17.95
CA ASP A 2 -0.38 31.65 16.98
C ASP A 2 -0.22 30.23 16.41
N TYR A 3 -0.45 30.08 15.10
CA TYR A 3 -0.34 28.80 14.40
C TYR A 3 1.04 28.59 13.76
N GLY A 4 2.01 29.46 14.03
CA GLY A 4 3.39 29.34 13.54
C GLY A 4 3.46 29.25 12.01
N ALA A 5 4.16 28.25 11.49
CA ALA A 5 4.35 28.07 10.04
C ALA A 5 3.05 27.87 9.24
N GLN A 6 1.94 27.53 9.91
CA GLN A 6 0.64 27.33 9.26
C GLN A 6 -0.20 28.61 9.18
N GLN A 7 0.22 29.71 9.83
CA GLN A 7 -0.54 30.96 9.88
C GLN A 7 -0.89 31.48 8.47
N ALA A 8 0.03 31.34 7.52
CA ALA A 8 -0.17 31.73 6.13
C ALA A 8 -1.33 30.98 5.43
N LEU A 9 -1.62 29.73 5.82
CA LEU A 9 -2.75 28.97 5.29
C LEU A 9 -4.07 29.42 5.90
N TYR A 10 -4.09 29.75 7.20
CA TYR A 10 -5.29 30.26 7.87
C TYR A 10 -5.68 31.66 7.38
N ASP A 11 -4.69 32.49 7.09
CA ASP A 11 -4.92 33.86 6.62
C ASP A 11 -5.22 33.92 5.11
N PHE A 12 -4.98 32.83 4.37
CA PHE A 12 -5.17 32.78 2.93
C PHE A 12 -6.64 33.00 2.55
N GLN A 13 -6.90 34.07 1.80
CA GLN A 13 -8.20 34.34 1.22
C GLN A 13 -8.24 33.79 -0.22
N PRO A 14 -9.18 32.89 -0.56
CA PRO A 14 -9.32 32.35 -1.91
C PRO A 14 -9.47 33.46 -2.97
N GLN A 15 -8.64 33.42 -4.03
CA GLN A 15 -8.64 34.42 -5.10
C GLN A 15 -9.48 34.01 -6.33
N HIS A 16 -9.93 32.76 -6.36
CA HIS A 16 -10.67 32.18 -7.46
C HIS A 16 -11.88 31.41 -6.91
N GLU A 17 -12.91 31.27 -7.73
CA GLU A 17 -14.12 30.51 -7.39
C GLU A 17 -13.84 29.00 -7.23
N PHE A 18 -12.80 28.51 -7.90
CA PHE A 18 -12.43 27.09 -7.91
C PHE A 18 -10.97 26.89 -7.49
N PHE A 19 -10.74 25.80 -6.77
CA PHE A 19 -9.41 25.26 -6.48
C PHE A 19 -9.19 24.00 -7.31
N VAL A 20 -8.08 23.94 -8.04
CA VAL A 20 -7.66 22.75 -8.78
C VAL A 20 -6.42 22.18 -8.12
N GLY A 21 -6.57 21.07 -7.42
CA GLY A 21 -5.47 20.30 -6.86
C GLY A 21 -5.06 19.19 -7.83
N ILE A 22 -3.77 19.06 -8.09
CA ILE A 22 -3.20 17.91 -8.80
C ILE A 22 -2.44 17.08 -7.78
N ASP A 23 -2.78 15.81 -7.66
CA ASP A 23 -2.03 14.91 -6.79
C ASP A 23 -0.61 14.74 -7.32
N SER A 24 0.36 14.86 -6.43
CA SER A 24 1.77 14.83 -6.84
C SER A 24 2.27 13.40 -7.03
N ASP A 25 1.95 12.48 -6.11
CA ASP A 25 2.44 11.11 -6.12
C ASP A 25 1.58 10.24 -7.06
N GLY A 26 2.17 9.73 -8.14
CA GLY A 26 1.48 8.84 -9.07
C GLY A 26 0.62 9.52 -10.14
N CYS A 27 0.44 10.84 -10.09
CA CYS A 27 -0.18 11.62 -11.16
C CYS A 27 0.81 12.61 -11.80
N VAL A 28 1.42 13.52 -11.03
CA VAL A 28 2.47 14.42 -11.56
C VAL A 28 3.84 13.72 -11.59
N PHE A 29 4.17 12.95 -10.57
CA PHE A 29 5.44 12.24 -10.45
C PHE A 29 5.25 10.73 -10.57
N ASN A 30 6.15 10.07 -11.30
CA ASN A 30 6.22 8.62 -11.34
C ASN A 30 6.98 8.06 -10.12
N SER A 31 6.48 8.34 -8.92
CA SER A 31 7.06 7.90 -7.64
C SER A 31 6.41 6.64 -7.07
N MET A 32 5.26 6.22 -7.61
CA MET A 32 4.49 5.10 -7.08
C MET A 32 5.23 3.77 -7.18
N GLU A 33 5.91 3.50 -8.28
CA GLU A 33 6.62 2.23 -8.46
C GLU A 33 7.76 2.08 -7.45
N VAL A 34 8.60 3.12 -7.30
CA VAL A 34 9.69 3.15 -6.32
C VAL A 34 9.16 3.00 -4.89
N LYS A 35 8.11 3.73 -4.53
CA LYS A 35 7.49 3.66 -3.20
C LYS A 35 6.95 2.25 -2.89
N HIS A 36 6.32 1.61 -3.87
CA HIS A 36 5.77 0.27 -3.68
C HIS A 36 6.85 -0.81 -3.63
N ASN A 37 7.84 -0.74 -4.53
CA ASN A 37 8.86 -1.76 -4.64
C ASN A 37 9.95 -1.64 -3.57
N ASP A 38 10.46 -0.43 -3.34
CA ASP A 38 11.66 -0.23 -2.51
C ASP A 38 11.32 0.00 -1.05
N CYS A 39 10.10 0.47 -0.76
CA CYS A 39 9.66 0.72 0.62
C CYS A 39 8.65 -0.32 1.08
N PHE A 40 7.49 -0.45 0.42
CA PHE A 40 6.40 -1.21 1.00
C PHE A 40 6.55 -2.72 0.89
N SER A 41 6.86 -3.25 -0.30
CA SER A 41 7.09 -4.68 -0.49
C SER A 41 8.25 -5.18 0.38
N VAL A 42 9.34 -4.40 0.45
CA VAL A 42 10.49 -4.70 1.30
C VAL A 42 10.10 -4.80 2.78
N ASN A 43 9.24 -3.90 3.27
CA ASN A 43 8.75 -3.97 4.65
C ASN A 43 7.84 -5.19 4.88
N LEU A 44 7.03 -5.58 3.89
CA LEU A 44 6.24 -6.81 3.98
C LEU A 44 7.14 -8.04 4.13
N VAL A 45 8.18 -8.16 3.29
CA VAL A 45 9.17 -9.24 3.39
C VAL A 45 9.84 -9.25 4.77
N LYS A 46 10.32 -8.09 5.23
CA LYS A 46 11.05 -7.94 6.49
C LYS A 46 10.20 -8.31 7.70
N HIS A 47 8.99 -7.78 7.79
CA HIS A 47 8.18 -7.91 9.01
C HIS A 47 7.45 -9.25 9.13
N PHE A 48 7.22 -9.95 8.01
CA PHE A 48 6.58 -11.26 8.01
C PHE A 48 7.55 -12.42 7.74
N GLY A 49 8.87 -12.16 7.67
CA GLY A 49 9.87 -13.21 7.53
C GLY A 49 9.82 -13.96 6.19
N LEU A 50 9.44 -13.26 5.11
CA LEU A 50 9.17 -13.88 3.80
C LEU A 50 10.38 -13.84 2.84
N ALA A 51 11.60 -13.72 3.39
CA ALA A 51 12.81 -13.50 2.59
C ALA A 51 13.08 -14.63 1.57
N SER A 52 12.74 -15.88 1.90
CA SER A 52 12.91 -17.05 1.03
C SER A 52 12.00 -17.04 -0.21
N ILE A 53 10.93 -16.24 -0.19
CA ILE A 53 9.97 -16.08 -1.29
C ILE A 53 9.85 -14.61 -1.71
N SER A 54 10.87 -13.79 -1.46
CA SER A 54 10.84 -12.34 -1.71
C SER A 54 10.42 -11.99 -3.14
N ARG A 55 10.91 -12.74 -4.13
CA ARG A 55 10.49 -12.56 -5.53
C ARG A 55 8.98 -12.71 -5.72
N GLN A 56 8.38 -13.74 -5.14
CA GLN A 56 6.93 -13.97 -5.19
C GLN A 56 6.18 -12.89 -4.43
N VAL A 57 6.73 -12.41 -3.30
CA VAL A 57 6.16 -11.29 -2.55
C VAL A 57 6.09 -10.03 -3.41
N HIS A 58 7.18 -9.66 -4.10
CA HIS A 58 7.18 -8.53 -5.03
C HIS A 58 6.19 -8.72 -6.18
N GLN A 59 6.11 -9.91 -6.78
CA GLN A 59 5.14 -10.20 -7.84
C GLN A 59 3.69 -10.03 -7.38
N ALA A 60 3.32 -10.60 -6.23
CA ALA A 60 1.99 -10.46 -5.65
C ALA A 60 1.71 -9.00 -5.26
N TRP A 61 2.71 -8.32 -4.68
CA TRP A 61 2.60 -6.92 -4.30
C TRP A 61 2.32 -6.01 -5.48
N ASP A 62 3.10 -6.13 -6.55
CA ASP A 62 2.94 -5.36 -7.78
C ASP A 62 1.59 -5.64 -8.45
N PHE A 63 1.18 -6.91 -8.51
CA PHE A 63 -0.13 -7.27 -9.04
C PHE A 63 -1.24 -6.57 -8.26
N VAL A 64 -1.26 -6.71 -6.93
CA VAL A 64 -2.32 -6.13 -6.09
C VAL A 64 -2.32 -4.60 -6.14
N ASN A 65 -1.13 -3.98 -6.16
CA ASN A 65 -1.02 -2.56 -5.88
C ASN A 65 -0.76 -1.66 -7.09
N LEU A 66 -0.25 -2.21 -8.20
CA LEU A 66 0.15 -1.43 -9.37
C LEU A 66 -0.54 -1.90 -10.65
N TYR A 67 -0.68 -3.22 -10.84
CA TYR A 67 -1.00 -3.80 -12.15
C TYR A 67 -2.31 -4.61 -12.20
N SER A 68 -3.24 -4.34 -11.30
CA SER A 68 -4.59 -4.94 -11.33
C SER A 68 -5.68 -3.95 -10.94
N THR A 69 -6.93 -4.41 -10.99
CA THR A 69 -8.12 -3.65 -10.57
C THR A 69 -8.17 -3.37 -9.07
N THR A 70 -7.33 -4.03 -8.26
CA THR A 70 -7.23 -3.75 -6.81
C THR A 70 -6.28 -2.59 -6.49
N ARG A 71 -5.64 -1.99 -7.51
CA ARG A 71 -4.80 -0.79 -7.34
C ARG A 71 -5.57 0.32 -6.62
N GLY A 72 -4.91 0.93 -5.65
CA GLY A 72 -5.51 2.01 -4.83
C GLY A 72 -6.37 1.51 -3.68
N THR A 73 -6.49 0.20 -3.46
CA THR A 73 -7.15 -0.34 -2.26
C THR A 73 -6.41 0.08 -0.98
N ASN A 74 -7.14 0.08 0.13
CA ASN A 74 -6.60 0.35 1.45
C ASN A 74 -5.40 -0.58 1.74
N ARG A 75 -4.34 -0.03 2.36
CA ARG A 75 -3.08 -0.76 2.59
C ARG A 75 -3.26 -2.06 3.38
N PHE A 76 -4.17 -2.10 4.35
CA PHE A 76 -4.45 -3.29 5.13
C PHE A 76 -5.13 -4.37 4.28
N LYS A 77 -6.11 -3.99 3.45
CA LYS A 77 -6.75 -4.88 2.48
C LYS A 77 -5.74 -5.39 1.44
N ALA A 78 -4.83 -4.53 0.98
CA ALA A 78 -3.74 -4.92 0.08
C ALA A 78 -2.84 -5.99 0.70
N ILE A 79 -2.47 -5.85 1.98
CA ILE A 79 -1.66 -6.86 2.69
C ILE A 79 -2.39 -8.21 2.74
N LEU A 80 -3.68 -8.22 3.08
CA LEU A 80 -4.50 -9.44 3.11
C LEU A 80 -4.54 -10.11 1.73
N LEU A 81 -4.82 -9.34 0.67
CA LEU A 81 -4.85 -9.84 -0.71
C LEU A 81 -3.49 -10.42 -1.12
N VAL A 82 -2.38 -9.74 -0.82
CA VAL A 82 -1.03 -10.24 -1.13
C VAL A 82 -0.77 -11.57 -0.43
N CYS A 83 -1.11 -11.68 0.86
CA CYS A 83 -0.98 -12.95 1.59
C CYS A 83 -1.86 -14.05 0.98
N ASP A 84 -3.09 -13.74 0.58
CA ASP A 84 -4.00 -14.67 -0.07
C ASP A 84 -3.43 -15.18 -1.42
N PHE A 85 -2.97 -14.27 -2.29
CA PHE A 85 -2.29 -14.62 -3.54
C PHE A 85 -1.06 -15.49 -3.32
N LEU A 86 -0.22 -15.16 -2.33
CA LEU A 86 0.98 -15.94 -2.04
C LEU A 86 0.65 -17.38 -1.63
N ARG A 87 -0.42 -17.59 -0.85
CA ARG A 87 -0.86 -18.94 -0.46
C ARG A 87 -1.36 -19.78 -1.63
N GLU A 88 -1.87 -19.15 -2.67
CA GLU A 88 -2.34 -19.82 -3.88
C GLU A 88 -1.20 -20.16 -4.87
N MET A 89 -0.01 -19.56 -4.72
CA MET A 89 1.11 -19.83 -5.63
C MET A 89 1.72 -21.23 -5.40
N PRO A 90 1.77 -22.12 -6.42
CA PRO A 90 2.35 -23.46 -6.28
C PRO A 90 3.81 -23.45 -5.80
N LEU A 91 4.60 -22.46 -6.25
CA LEU A 91 5.99 -22.31 -5.81
C LEU A 91 6.10 -22.00 -4.31
N VAL A 92 5.20 -21.18 -3.77
CA VAL A 92 5.20 -20.83 -2.34
C VAL A 92 4.77 -22.04 -1.52
N GLN A 93 3.74 -22.77 -1.96
CA GLN A 93 3.29 -24.01 -1.33
C GLN A 93 4.41 -25.06 -1.27
N ASN A 94 5.16 -25.24 -2.35
CA ASN A 94 6.28 -26.19 -2.43
C ASN A 94 7.47 -25.79 -1.54
N MET A 95 7.62 -24.51 -1.20
CA MET A 95 8.70 -24.01 -0.35
C MET A 95 8.45 -24.24 1.15
N GLY A 96 7.23 -24.65 1.54
CA GLY A 96 6.88 -24.90 2.94
C GLY A 96 6.94 -23.65 3.84
N VAL A 97 6.89 -22.45 3.25
CA VAL A 97 6.92 -21.18 3.98
C VAL A 97 5.54 -20.89 4.54
N THR A 98 5.48 -20.49 5.81
CA THR A 98 4.22 -20.05 6.42
C THR A 98 3.94 -18.59 6.06
N VAL A 99 2.93 -18.35 5.23
CA VAL A 99 2.39 -17.01 4.95
C VAL A 99 1.39 -16.65 6.05
N PRO A 100 1.45 -15.44 6.65
CA PRO A 100 0.56 -15.08 7.74
C PRO A 100 -0.91 -15.01 7.29
N GLU A 101 -1.81 -15.52 8.15
CA GLU A 101 -3.27 -15.49 7.94
C GLU A 101 -3.91 -14.17 8.35
N LEU A 102 -3.29 -13.45 9.30
CA LEU A 102 -3.73 -12.15 9.82
C LEU A 102 -5.23 -12.11 10.22
N PRO A 103 -5.72 -13.06 11.04
CA PRO A 103 -7.15 -13.22 11.30
C PRO A 103 -7.81 -11.97 11.90
N TYR A 104 -7.15 -11.32 12.85
CA TYR A 104 -7.67 -10.09 13.47
C TYR A 104 -7.71 -8.90 12.50
N LEU A 105 -6.75 -8.83 11.57
CA LEU A 105 -6.77 -7.78 10.55
C LEU A 105 -7.91 -8.01 9.57
N ARG A 106 -8.19 -9.27 9.23
CA ARG A 106 -9.32 -9.65 8.37
C ARG A 106 -10.65 -9.26 9.02
N GLU A 107 -10.85 -9.65 10.27
CA GLU A 107 -12.03 -9.29 11.06
C GLU A 107 -12.23 -7.77 11.15
N TRP A 108 -11.16 -7.03 11.45
CA TRP A 108 -11.22 -5.57 11.49
C TRP A 108 -11.55 -4.96 10.11
N SER A 109 -10.97 -5.50 9.03
CA SER A 109 -11.17 -4.95 7.68
C SER A 109 -12.59 -5.11 7.12
N ASP A 110 -13.37 -6.02 7.72
CA ASP A 110 -14.78 -6.28 7.39
C ASP A 110 -15.74 -5.43 8.24
N THR A 111 -15.28 -4.88 9.37
CA THR A 111 -16.11 -4.12 10.32
C THR A 111 -15.94 -2.60 10.19
N ASP A 112 -14.77 -2.14 9.77
CA ASP A 112 -14.46 -0.72 9.56
C ASP A 112 -14.61 -0.36 8.06
N THR A 113 -15.81 0.05 7.66
CA THR A 113 -16.10 0.62 6.32
C THR A 113 -16.84 1.93 6.42
#